data_AF-A0A0G0NBQ0-F1
#
_entry.id   AF-A0A0G0NBQ0-F1
#
_cell.length_a   1.000
_cell.length_b   1.000
_cell.length_c   1.000
_cell.angle_alpha   90.00
_cell.angle_beta   90.00
_cell.angle_gamma   90.00
#
_symmetry.space_group_name_H-M   'P 1'
#
loop_
_entity.id
_entity.type
_entity.pdbx_description
1 polymer ?
#
loop_
_entity_poly.entity_id
_entity_poly.type
_entity_poly.pdbx_seq_one_letter_code
_entity_poly.pdbx_strand_id
1 'polypeptide(L)'
;MKKYLVFLGIYGILFQVLLTFFVFGRNEEFVAVKMLWSLILFWIVVCGYLMHFYRDNFSRFFNNIKLKFLLKFVLFSSIFVLVEEGIATGINYYFYLNTGVSALTASTNYFEVIFKHSLVALVPLFIVFGLYLKKYKPSPEKAFLIFGIVGVFAETTVGGLLSLLQAGMWIFVYGLMIYLPYYSFFKVSKN
;
A
#
# COMPACT_ATOMS: atom_id res chain seq x y z
N MET A 1 18.63 -3.04 -6.15
CA MET A 1 17.37 -3.45 -5.50
C MET A 1 17.55 -4.83 -4.89
N LYS A 2 17.12 -5.09 -3.66
CA LYS A 2 17.35 -6.40 -3.02
C LYS A 2 16.56 -7.50 -3.77
N LYS A 3 17.18 -8.66 -4.01
CA LYS A 3 16.64 -9.76 -4.83
C LYS A 3 15.22 -10.19 -4.45
N TYR A 4 14.88 -10.14 -3.16
CA TYR A 4 13.54 -10.51 -2.69
C TYR A 4 12.43 -9.54 -3.12
N LEU A 5 12.70 -8.24 -3.29
CA LEU A 5 11.69 -7.30 -3.78
C LEU A 5 11.38 -7.54 -5.26
N VAL A 6 12.41 -7.89 -6.04
CA VAL A 6 12.23 -8.32 -7.44
C VAL A 6 11.39 -9.59 -7.49
N PHE A 7 11.72 -10.58 -6.66
CA PHE A 7 10.94 -11.81 -6.55
C PHE A 7 9.47 -11.55 -6.21
N LEU A 8 9.19 -10.69 -5.22
CA LEU A 8 7.82 -10.34 -4.83
C LEU A 8 7.06 -9.60 -5.94
N GLY A 9 7.75 -8.75 -6.70
CA GLY A 9 7.17 -8.09 -7.87
C GLY A 9 6.81 -9.09 -8.97
N ILE A 10 7.73 -10.00 -9.31
CA ILE A 10 7.49 -11.06 -10.29
C ILE A 10 6.35 -11.98 -9.82
N TYR A 11 6.37 -12.39 -8.56
CA TYR A 11 5.32 -13.18 -7.92
C TYR A 11 3.96 -12.47 -8.04
N GLY A 12 3.89 -11.20 -7.66
CA GLY A 12 2.65 -10.41 -7.73
C GLY A 12 2.09 -10.33 -9.16
N ILE A 13 2.93 -10.03 -10.15
CA ILE A 13 2.52 -9.97 -11.56
C ILE A 13 2.07 -11.34 -12.07
N LEU A 14 2.84 -12.41 -11.78
CA LEU A 14 2.51 -13.77 -12.23
C LEU A 14 1.15 -14.21 -11.70
N PHE A 15 0.90 -14.06 -10.41
CA PHE A 15 -0.39 -14.46 -9.82
C PHE A 15 -1.53 -13.56 -10.27
N GLN A 16 -1.28 -12.28 -10.53
CA GLN A 16 -2.28 -11.40 -11.12
C GLN A 16 -2.67 -11.83 -12.55
N VAL A 17 -1.70 -12.24 -13.37
CA VAL A 17 -1.95 -12.79 -14.71
C VAL A 17 -2.74 -14.09 -14.62
N LEU A 18 -2.35 -15.00 -13.74
CA LEU A 18 -3.08 -16.26 -13.52
C LEU A 18 -4.52 -16.00 -13.10
N LEU A 19 -4.74 -15.10 -12.14
CA LEU A 19 -6.08 -14.73 -11.69
C LEU A 19 -6.92 -14.18 -12.85
N THR A 20 -6.33 -13.32 -13.69
CA THR A 20 -6.98 -12.76 -14.89
C THR A 20 -7.43 -13.86 -15.84
N PHE A 21 -6.61 -14.88 -16.06
CA PHE A 21 -6.94 -16.02 -16.90
C PHE A 21 -8.09 -16.86 -16.31
N PHE A 22 -8.07 -17.12 -14.99
CA PHE A 22 -9.10 -17.93 -14.32
C PHE A 22 -10.48 -17.30 -14.28
N VAL A 23 -10.55 -15.97 -14.18
CA VAL A 23 -11.83 -15.25 -14.15
C VAL A 23 -12.28 -14.79 -15.55
N PHE A 24 -11.51 -15.12 -16.60
CA PHE A 24 -11.83 -14.72 -17.96
C PHE A 24 -13.20 -15.28 -18.39
N GLY A 25 -14.07 -14.40 -18.87
CA GLY A 25 -15.46 -14.73 -19.22
C GLY A 25 -16.47 -14.64 -18.07
N ARG A 26 -16.04 -14.40 -16.83
CA ARG A 26 -16.92 -14.11 -15.69
C ARG A 26 -17.01 -12.60 -15.48
N ASN A 27 -18.13 -11.98 -15.84
CA ASN A 27 -18.23 -10.52 -15.95
C ASN A 27 -17.81 -9.76 -14.68
N GLU A 28 -18.39 -10.08 -13.52
CA GLU A 28 -18.12 -9.34 -12.27
C GLU A 28 -16.69 -9.55 -11.76
N GLU A 29 -16.24 -10.81 -11.70
CA GLU A 29 -14.90 -11.17 -11.26
C GLU A 29 -13.81 -10.58 -12.18
N PHE A 30 -14.04 -10.59 -13.50
CA PHE A 30 -13.13 -10.00 -14.47
C PHE A 30 -13.03 -8.49 -14.32
N VAL A 31 -14.13 -7.80 -14.00
CA VAL A 31 -14.10 -6.37 -13.68
C VAL A 31 -13.28 -6.12 -12.41
N ALA A 32 -13.51 -6.88 -11.34
CA ALA A 32 -12.74 -6.75 -10.10
C ALA A 32 -11.23 -6.93 -10.34
N VAL A 33 -10.83 -7.90 -11.16
CA VAL A 33 -9.42 -8.11 -11.53
C VAL A 33 -8.84 -6.95 -12.35
N LYS A 34 -9.62 -6.30 -13.21
CA LYS A 34 -9.18 -5.07 -13.91
C LYS A 34 -8.97 -3.91 -12.94
N MET A 35 -9.77 -3.83 -11.88
CA MET A 35 -9.60 -2.81 -10.83
C MET A 35 -8.29 -3.03 -10.07
N LEU A 36 -7.96 -4.29 -9.74
CA LEU A 36 -6.67 -4.64 -9.15
C LEU A 36 -5.49 -4.30 -10.08
N TRP A 37 -5.59 -4.58 -11.38
CA TRP A 37 -4.59 -4.14 -12.36
C TRP A 37 -4.41 -2.63 -12.38
N SER A 38 -5.50 -1.89 -12.28
CA SER A 38 -5.47 -0.43 -12.20
C SER A 38 -4.74 0.05 -10.94
N LEU A 39 -4.99 -0.60 -9.80
CA LEU A 39 -4.30 -0.28 -8.55
C LEU A 39 -2.80 -0.61 -8.62
N ILE A 40 -2.42 -1.75 -9.21
CA ILE A 40 -1.02 -2.10 -9.48
C ILE A 40 -0.35 -1.01 -10.33
N LEU A 41 -1.00 -0.57 -11.41
CA LEU A 41 -0.45 0.42 -12.31
C LEU A 41 -0.27 1.78 -11.61
N PHE A 42 -1.32 2.31 -10.99
CA PHE A 42 -1.29 3.67 -10.45
C PHE A 42 -0.54 3.75 -9.12
N TRP A 43 -0.82 2.86 -8.17
CA TRP A 43 -0.19 2.93 -6.85
C TRP A 43 1.19 2.29 -6.85
N ILE A 44 1.30 1.04 -7.30
CA ILE A 44 2.57 0.31 -7.18
C ILE A 44 3.60 0.81 -8.19
N VAL A 45 3.23 0.90 -9.47
CA VAL A 45 4.18 1.29 -10.52
C VAL A 45 4.38 2.80 -10.53
N VAL A 46 3.33 3.60 -10.73
CA VAL A 46 3.49 5.07 -10.86
C VAL A 46 3.90 5.70 -9.52
N CYS A 47 3.10 5.55 -8.46
CA CYS A 47 3.46 6.15 -7.17
C CYS A 47 4.74 5.52 -6.59
N GLY A 48 4.92 4.21 -6.66
CA GLY A 48 6.17 3.56 -6.22
C GLY A 48 7.41 4.05 -6.96
N TYR A 49 7.33 4.25 -8.28
CA TYR A 49 8.41 4.85 -9.07
C TYR A 49 8.70 6.29 -8.64
N LEU A 50 7.66 7.12 -8.49
CA LEU A 50 7.81 8.50 -8.02
C LEU A 50 8.42 8.55 -6.62
N MET A 51 7.99 7.68 -5.70
CA MET A 51 8.57 7.57 -4.37
C MET A 51 10.04 7.18 -4.43
N HIS A 52 10.41 6.24 -5.31
CA HIS A 52 11.81 5.87 -5.49
C HIS A 52 12.63 7.05 -6.00
N PHE A 53 12.16 7.75 -7.03
CA PHE A 53 12.87 8.84 -7.68
C PHE A 53 13.06 10.05 -6.75
N TYR A 54 12.01 10.44 -6.03
CA TYR A 54 12.01 11.62 -5.16
C TYR A 54 12.37 11.33 -3.69
N ARG A 55 12.80 10.12 -3.34
CA ARG A 55 13.08 9.71 -1.93
C ARG A 55 14.05 10.63 -1.20
N ASP A 56 15.07 11.14 -1.89
CA ASP A 56 16.10 11.97 -1.28
C ASP A 56 15.61 13.39 -1.05
N ASN A 57 14.84 13.95 -2.00
CA ASN A 57 14.16 15.23 -1.86
C ASN A 57 13.13 15.17 -0.72
N PHE A 58 12.31 14.11 -0.70
CA PHE A 58 11.35 13.88 0.38
C PHE A 58 12.05 13.75 1.73
N SER A 59 13.18 13.04 1.79
CA SER A 59 13.95 12.91 3.04
C SER A 59 14.45 14.25 3.55
N ARG A 60 14.98 15.13 2.69
CA ARG A 60 15.38 16.49 3.09
C ARG A 60 14.19 17.27 3.66
N PHE A 61 13.05 17.26 2.97
CA PHE A 61 11.82 17.90 3.44
C PHE A 61 11.35 17.35 4.79
N PHE A 62 11.23 16.03 4.91
CA PHE A 62 10.79 15.33 6.12
C PHE A 62 11.68 15.64 7.34
N ASN A 63 12.98 15.81 7.11
CA ASN A 63 13.95 16.08 8.16
C ASN A 63 13.94 17.54 8.62
N ASN A 64 13.55 18.49 7.77
CA ASN A 64 13.39 19.90 8.15
C ASN A 64 12.23 20.13 9.12
N ILE A 65 11.28 19.20 9.20
CA ILE A 65 10.12 19.30 10.09
C ILE A 65 10.53 18.94 11.53
N LYS A 66 10.40 19.92 12.45
CA LYS A 66 10.73 19.80 13.89
C LYS A 66 9.62 19.09 14.70
N LEU A 67 9.26 17.87 14.29
CA LEU A 67 8.33 17.01 15.03
C LEU A 67 9.04 15.72 15.49
N LYS A 68 8.54 15.12 16.57
CA LYS A 68 9.02 13.81 17.06
C LYS A 68 8.83 12.76 15.97
N PHE A 69 9.77 11.81 15.87
CA PHE A 69 9.74 10.74 14.85
C PHE A 69 8.37 10.06 14.74
N LEU A 70 7.81 9.59 15.85
CA LEU A 70 6.55 8.85 15.84
C LEU A 70 5.41 9.67 15.22
N LEU A 71 5.32 10.96 15.56
CA LEU A 71 4.29 11.85 15.02
C LEU A 71 4.49 12.08 13.52
N LYS A 72 5.74 12.30 13.07
CA LYS A 72 6.04 12.42 11.63
C LYS A 72 5.72 11.14 10.88
N PHE A 73 6.13 10.00 11.42
CA PHE A 73 5.90 8.71 10.81
C PHE A 73 4.41 8.44 10.62
N VAL A 74 3.61 8.61 11.68
CA VAL A 74 2.16 8.39 11.62
C VAL A 74 1.53 9.38 10.65
N LEU A 75 1.82 10.67 10.76
CA LEU A 75 1.26 11.71 9.89
C LEU A 75 1.52 11.43 8.41
N PHE A 76 2.78 11.20 8.04
CA PHE A 76 3.13 10.98 6.63
C PHE A 76 2.65 9.63 6.11
N SER A 77 2.67 8.57 6.93
CA SER A 77 2.10 7.28 6.51
C SER A 77 0.59 7.39 6.29
N SER A 78 -0.12 8.14 7.14
CA SER A 78 -1.54 8.45 6.93
C SER A 78 -1.77 9.25 5.65
N ILE A 79 -0.92 10.23 5.31
CA ILE A 79 -1.03 10.94 4.02
C ILE A 79 -0.89 9.95 2.85
N PHE A 80 0.05 9.01 2.90
CA PHE A 80 0.19 8.01 1.84
C PHE A 80 -1.01 7.07 1.75
N VAL A 81 -1.62 6.68 2.87
CA VAL A 81 -2.90 5.95 2.88
C VAL A 81 -4.00 6.77 2.21
N LEU A 82 -4.13 8.05 2.55
CA LEU A 82 -5.16 8.90 1.94
C LEU A 82 -4.99 8.99 0.41
N VAL A 83 -3.75 9.07 -0.07
CA VAL A 83 -3.47 9.07 -1.52
C VAL A 83 -3.83 7.73 -2.15
N GLU A 84 -3.44 6.62 -1.53
CA GLU A 84 -3.75 5.27 -2.00
C GLU A 84 -5.26 5.04 -2.05
N GLU A 85 -5.99 5.42 -0.99
CA GLU A 85 -7.44 5.33 -0.93
C GLU A 85 -8.12 6.24 -1.96
N GLY A 86 -7.55 7.41 -2.25
CA GLY A 86 -8.05 8.28 -3.31
C GLY A 86 -7.95 7.63 -4.68
N ILE A 87 -6.86 6.89 -4.92
CA ILE A 87 -6.67 6.10 -6.15
C ILE A 87 -7.65 4.92 -6.16
N ALA A 88 -7.72 4.14 -5.09
CA ALA A 88 -8.55 2.94 -5.00
C ALA A 88 -10.04 3.30 -5.14
N THR A 89 -10.52 4.32 -4.44
CA THR A 89 -11.91 4.79 -4.55
C THR A 89 -12.21 5.42 -5.90
N GLY A 90 -11.26 6.14 -6.51
CA GLY A 90 -11.41 6.66 -7.87
C GLY A 90 -11.56 5.55 -8.92
N ILE A 91 -10.74 4.50 -8.83
CA ILE A 91 -10.89 3.28 -9.64
C ILE A 91 -12.25 2.65 -9.36
N ASN A 92 -12.61 2.48 -8.09
CA ASN A 92 -13.86 1.83 -7.70
C ASN A 92 -15.09 2.56 -8.25
N TYR A 93 -15.12 3.88 -8.13
CA TYR A 93 -16.16 4.74 -8.67
C TYR A 93 -16.23 4.68 -10.20
N TYR A 94 -15.09 4.75 -10.89
CA TYR A 94 -15.05 4.67 -12.35
C TYR A 94 -15.65 3.35 -12.87
N PHE A 95 -15.24 2.21 -12.32
CA PHE A 95 -15.77 0.92 -12.76
C PHE A 95 -17.23 0.74 -12.36
N TYR A 96 -17.63 1.21 -11.18
CA TYR A 96 -19.03 1.17 -10.74
C TYR A 96 -19.96 1.90 -11.73
N LEU A 97 -19.60 3.10 -12.18
CA LEU A 97 -20.40 3.85 -13.16
C LEU A 97 -20.54 3.13 -14.51
N ASN A 98 -19.52 2.37 -14.93
CA ASN A 98 -19.49 1.74 -16.25
C ASN A 98 -20.02 0.29 -16.25
N THR A 99 -20.00 -0.39 -15.10
CA THR A 99 -20.25 -1.84 -15.02
C THR A 99 -21.19 -2.24 -13.89
N GLY A 100 -21.50 -1.34 -12.95
CA GLY A 100 -22.25 -1.64 -11.73
C GLY A 100 -21.45 -2.37 -10.64
N VAL A 101 -20.20 -2.76 -10.91
CA VAL A 101 -19.36 -3.53 -9.99
C VAL A 101 -18.51 -2.60 -9.13
N SER A 102 -18.53 -2.83 -7.81
CA SER A 102 -17.66 -2.16 -6.83
C SER A 102 -17.03 -3.23 -5.95
N ALA A 103 -15.74 -3.50 -6.16
CA ALA A 103 -15.05 -4.63 -5.53
C ALA A 103 -13.69 -4.27 -4.90
N LEU A 104 -13.18 -3.05 -5.13
CA LEU A 104 -11.84 -2.67 -4.67
C LEU A 104 -11.86 -2.05 -3.27
N THR A 105 -12.87 -1.24 -2.96
CA THR A 105 -13.03 -0.59 -1.65
C THR A 105 -14.43 -0.87 -1.09
N ALA A 106 -14.58 -0.71 0.23
CA ALA A 106 -15.85 -0.92 0.93
C ALA A 106 -16.98 0.03 0.47
N SER A 107 -16.62 1.18 -0.11
CA SER A 107 -17.54 2.17 -0.65
C SER A 107 -16.92 2.90 -1.84
N THR A 108 -17.75 3.41 -2.74
CA THR A 108 -17.33 4.32 -3.82
C THR A 108 -17.15 5.77 -3.32
N ASN A 109 -17.55 6.05 -2.08
CA ASN A 109 -17.36 7.35 -1.45
C ASN A 109 -16.02 7.41 -0.69
N TYR A 110 -15.13 8.28 -1.14
CA TYR A 110 -13.80 8.49 -0.55
C TYR A 110 -13.83 8.76 0.96
N PHE A 111 -14.71 9.65 1.43
CA PHE A 111 -14.77 10.02 2.85
C PHE A 111 -15.28 8.88 3.72
N GLU A 112 -16.22 8.10 3.21
CA GLU A 112 -16.70 6.92 3.92
C GLU A 112 -15.57 5.90 4.11
N VAL A 113 -14.82 5.61 3.04
CA VAL A 113 -13.68 4.68 3.09
C VAL A 113 -12.64 5.14 4.12
N ILE A 114 -12.23 6.40 4.06
CA ILE A 114 -11.23 6.95 4.98
C ILE A 114 -11.68 6.88 6.44
N PHE A 115 -12.87 7.42 6.73
CA PHE A 115 -13.29 7.68 8.11
C PHE A 115 -13.91 6.47 8.79
N LYS A 116 -14.42 5.50 8.04
CA LYS A 116 -15.03 4.29 8.62
C LYS A 116 -14.17 3.05 8.50
N HIS A 117 -13.22 3.01 7.57
CA HIS A 117 -12.42 1.81 7.30
C HIS A 117 -10.93 2.08 7.45
N SER A 118 -10.35 2.95 6.61
CA SER A 118 -8.89 2.98 6.42
C SER A 118 -8.16 3.65 7.57
N LEU A 119 -8.47 4.91 7.93
CA LEU A 119 -7.74 5.59 9.00
C LEU A 119 -7.99 4.99 10.37
N VAL A 120 -9.22 4.51 10.61
CA VAL A 120 -9.60 3.88 11.89
C VAL A 120 -8.77 2.63 12.12
N ALA A 121 -8.53 1.82 11.09
CA ALA A 121 -7.69 0.63 11.20
C ALA A 121 -6.19 0.94 11.16
N LEU A 122 -5.75 1.82 10.24
CA LEU A 122 -4.33 1.99 9.93
C LEU A 122 -3.59 2.94 10.86
N VAL A 123 -4.23 3.97 11.42
CA VAL A 123 -3.55 4.91 12.33
C VAL A 123 -3.06 4.20 13.61
N PRO A 124 -3.87 3.39 14.32
CA PRO A 124 -3.38 2.60 15.45
C PRO A 124 -2.23 1.67 15.05
N LEU A 125 -2.33 1.04 13.86
CA LEU A 125 -1.30 0.16 13.35
C LEU A 125 0.01 0.92 13.06
N PHE A 126 -0.05 2.14 12.50
CA PHE A 126 1.12 2.99 12.31
C PHE A 126 1.76 3.43 13.63
N ILE A 127 0.98 3.66 14.68
CA ILE A 127 1.52 3.97 16.00
C ILE A 127 2.32 2.78 16.53
N VAL A 128 1.71 1.59 16.55
CA VAL A 128 2.37 0.35 17.03
C VAL A 128 3.61 0.05 16.20
N PHE A 129 3.50 0.13 14.87
CA PHE A 129 4.61 -0.13 13.98
C PHE A 129 5.71 0.93 14.08
N GLY A 130 5.35 2.20 14.25
CA GLY A 130 6.30 3.29 14.51
C GLY A 130 7.11 3.06 15.80
N LEU A 131 6.49 2.54 16.85
CA LEU A 131 7.19 2.15 18.08
C LEU A 131 8.14 0.97 17.83
N TYR A 132 7.71 -0.04 17.06
CA TYR A 132 8.56 -1.15 16.61
C TYR A 132 9.79 -0.63 15.84
N LEU A 133 9.57 0.26 14.86
CA LEU A 133 10.63 0.85 14.03
C LEU A 133 11.62 1.67 14.86
N LYS A 134 11.14 2.40 15.87
CA LYS A 134 11.99 3.16 16.80
C LYS A 134 12.89 2.24 17.64
N LYS A 135 12.35 1.10 18.09
CA LYS A 135 13.06 0.13 18.95
C LYS A 135 14.08 -0.70 18.17
N TYR A 136 13.67 -1.31 17.06
CA TYR A 136 14.50 -2.30 16.36
C TYR A 136 15.29 -1.75 15.18
N LYS A 137 14.91 -0.55 14.67
CA LYS A 137 15.58 0.15 13.56
C LYS A 137 15.96 -0.77 12.36
N PRO A 138 15.04 -1.59 11.83
CA PRO A 138 15.33 -2.41 10.64
C PRO A 138 15.70 -1.54 9.43
N SER A 139 16.33 -2.10 8.40
CA SER A 139 16.53 -1.34 7.15
C SER A 139 15.19 -0.97 6.50
N PRO A 140 15.09 0.11 5.72
CA PRO A 140 13.83 0.52 5.09
C PRO A 140 13.15 -0.57 4.26
N GLU A 141 13.93 -1.39 3.55
CA GLU A 141 13.40 -2.50 2.77
C GLU A 141 12.93 -3.68 3.62
N LYS A 142 13.42 -3.81 4.86
CA LYS A 142 12.92 -4.80 5.82
C LYS A 142 11.63 -4.29 6.46
N ALA A 143 11.59 -3.02 6.84
CA ALA A 143 10.38 -2.39 7.36
C ALA A 143 9.23 -2.47 6.33
N PHE A 144 9.51 -2.13 5.07
CA PHE A 144 8.61 -2.30 3.93
C PHE A 144 8.03 -3.72 3.87
N LEU A 145 8.90 -4.73 3.91
CA LEU A 145 8.48 -6.13 3.82
C LEU A 145 7.63 -6.55 5.00
N ILE A 146 8.04 -6.22 6.23
CA ILE A 146 7.32 -6.60 7.44
C ILE A 146 5.93 -5.95 7.44
N PHE A 147 5.85 -4.65 7.16
CA PHE A 147 4.57 -3.96 7.11
C PHE A 147 3.69 -4.45 5.95
N GLY A 148 4.29 -4.74 4.80
CA GLY A 148 3.59 -5.38 3.68
C GLY A 148 2.98 -6.73 4.05
N ILE A 149 3.71 -7.58 4.79
CA ILE A 149 3.18 -8.86 5.29
C ILE A 149 2.02 -8.64 6.27
N VAL A 150 2.12 -7.66 7.17
CA VAL A 150 1.00 -7.28 8.05
C VAL A 150 -0.24 -6.89 7.22
N GLY A 151 -0.03 -6.14 6.14
CA GLY A 151 -1.06 -5.82 5.16
C GLY A 151 -1.72 -7.05 4.53
N VAL A 152 -0.92 -8.04 4.09
CA VAL A 152 -1.46 -9.31 3.57
C VAL A 152 -2.35 -10.01 4.59
N PHE A 153 -1.96 -10.03 5.87
CA PHE A 153 -2.81 -10.60 6.92
C PHE A 153 -4.11 -9.83 7.08
N ALA A 154 -4.06 -8.49 7.06
CA ALA A 154 -5.27 -7.66 7.09
C ALA A 154 -6.21 -8.01 5.91
N GLU A 155 -5.68 -8.08 4.68
CA GLU A 155 -6.45 -8.47 3.50
C GLU A 155 -6.97 -9.90 3.55
N THR A 156 -6.27 -10.80 4.23
CA THR A 156 -6.74 -12.17 4.41
C THR A 156 -7.90 -12.24 5.39
N THR A 157 -7.96 -11.34 6.39
CA THR A 157 -9.12 -11.27 7.31
C THR A 157 -10.39 -10.74 6.65
N VAL A 158 -10.25 -9.95 5.58
CA VAL A 158 -11.39 -9.34 4.87
C VAL A 158 -11.75 -10.12 3.60
N GLY A 159 -10.77 -10.39 2.73
CA GLY A 159 -10.94 -11.07 1.44
C GLY A 159 -10.74 -12.59 1.48
N GLY A 160 -10.42 -13.16 2.65
CA GLY A 160 -10.21 -14.59 2.83
C GLY A 160 -8.87 -15.11 2.30
N LEU A 161 -8.71 -16.43 2.27
CA LEU A 161 -7.43 -17.08 1.92
C LEU A 161 -6.97 -16.82 0.47
N LEU A 162 -7.88 -16.42 -0.42
CA LEU A 162 -7.53 -16.06 -1.80
C LEU A 162 -6.63 -14.81 -1.87
N SER A 163 -6.70 -13.92 -0.87
CA SER A 163 -5.80 -12.76 -0.75
C SER A 163 -4.32 -13.16 -0.65
N LEU A 164 -4.02 -14.39 -0.19
CA LEU A 164 -2.65 -14.90 -0.16
C LEU A 164 -2.06 -15.08 -1.56
N LEU A 165 -2.88 -15.40 -2.57
CA LEU A 165 -2.41 -15.48 -3.96
C LEU A 165 -1.98 -14.11 -4.49
N GLN A 166 -2.53 -13.04 -3.93
CA GLN A 166 -2.19 -11.65 -4.27
C GLN A 166 -1.17 -11.05 -3.30
N ALA A 167 -0.52 -11.85 -2.45
CA ALA A 167 0.38 -11.36 -1.41
C ALA A 167 1.48 -10.44 -1.94
N GLY A 168 1.98 -10.68 -3.15
CA GLY A 168 2.97 -9.82 -3.79
C GLY A 168 2.47 -8.40 -3.96
N MET A 169 1.30 -8.25 -4.59
CA MET A 169 0.65 -6.94 -4.77
C MET A 169 0.42 -6.26 -3.42
N TRP A 170 -0.20 -6.96 -2.47
CA TRP A 170 -0.54 -6.37 -1.17
C TRP A 170 0.69 -5.97 -0.36
N ILE A 171 1.78 -6.74 -0.42
CA ILE A 171 3.05 -6.33 0.20
C ILE A 171 3.51 -4.98 -0.35
N PHE A 172 3.37 -4.75 -1.66
CA PHE A 172 3.69 -3.46 -2.26
C PHE A 172 2.71 -2.36 -1.86
N VAL A 173 1.39 -2.62 -1.89
CA VAL A 173 0.37 -1.64 -1.50
C VAL A 173 0.67 -1.07 -0.11
N TYR A 174 0.76 -1.95 0.89
CA TYR A 174 0.97 -1.58 2.28
C TYR A 174 2.40 -1.11 2.55
N GLY A 175 3.40 -1.78 1.97
CA GLY A 175 4.80 -1.42 2.16
C GLY A 175 5.12 0.00 1.67
N LEU A 176 4.52 0.44 0.56
CA LEU A 176 4.71 1.79 0.02
C LEU A 176 4.19 2.88 0.96
N MET A 177 3.11 2.62 1.70
CA MET A 177 2.53 3.60 2.65
C MET A 177 3.53 4.08 3.69
N ILE A 178 4.44 3.20 4.13
CA ILE A 178 5.40 3.50 5.20
C ILE A 178 6.84 3.73 4.70
N TYR A 179 7.11 3.47 3.42
CA TYR A 179 8.48 3.39 2.91
C TYR A 179 9.21 4.73 3.01
N LEU A 180 8.64 5.79 2.42
CA LEU A 180 9.27 7.11 2.41
C LEU A 180 9.42 7.74 3.80
N PRO A 181 8.38 7.74 4.68
CA PRO A 181 8.51 8.27 6.04
C PRO A 181 9.63 7.58 6.82
N TYR A 182 9.74 6.25 6.69
CA TYR A 182 10.75 5.51 7.43
C TYR A 182 12.15 5.59 6.81
N TYR A 183 12.27 5.53 5.48
CA TYR A 183 13.53 5.75 4.78
C TYR A 183 14.18 7.07 5.21
N SER A 184 13.38 8.13 5.30
CA SER A 184 13.82 9.47 5.67
C SER A 184 14.40 9.53 7.08
N PHE A 185 13.74 8.87 8.04
CA PHE A 185 14.22 8.74 9.42
C PHE A 185 15.49 7.88 9.51
N PHE A 186 15.49 6.72 8.85
CA PHE A 186 16.59 5.76 8.91
C PHE A 186 17.89 6.35 8.37
N LYS A 187 17.80 7.13 7.28
CA LYS A 187 18.95 7.81 6.66
C LYS A 187 19.67 8.77 7.63
N VAL A 188 18.92 9.53 8.45
CA VAL A 188 19.51 10.41 9.46
C VAL A 188 20.09 9.63 10.61
N SER A 189 19.43 8.56 11.06
CA SER A 189 19.88 7.79 12.22
C SER A 189 21.23 7.07 12.07
N LYS A 190 21.78 7.04 10.84
CA LYS A 190 23.09 6.45 10.52
C LYS A 190 24.22 7.47 10.38
N ASN A 191 23.89 8.76 10.27
CA ASN A 191 24.85 9.86 10.24
C ASN A 191 25.00 10.46 11.63
#